data_AF-A0A2M8EFX0-F1
#
_entry.id   AF-A0A2M8EFX0-F1
#
_cell.length_a   1.000
_cell.length_b   1.000
_cell.length_c   1.000
_cell.angle_alpha   90.00
_cell.angle_beta   90.00
_cell.angle_gamma   90.00
#
_symmetry.space_group_name_H-M   'P 1'
#
loop_
_entity.id
_entity.type
_entity.pdbx_description
1 polymer ?
#
loop_
_entity_poly.entity_id
_entity_poly.type
_entity_poly.pdbx_seq_one_letter_code
_entity_poly.pdbx_strand_id
1 'polypeptide(L)'
;MRTTHHQRGFTLVELIMVIVLMGVIGGMVAVFMKSPIDAYFDSARRAALTDVADTTVRRIARDIRKALPNSIRLPTTTPANQCLEFIPTKAGGRYRTDDATPADGTALRFDAADTSFNMLGSNHALPAEQRIVQGDVIAVYNLGITGSDAYNQDNTSVVSGTPVDGTETQIPITSKLFPLASGSNRFHVIPKDEYLVAYRCSGNKLYRTASTTFTSACPITGAVLADKVSSCNFVYNGSDLQRNALVQITLKFTDNNETVSLYHEVHVDNTP
;
A
#
# COMPACT_ATOMS: atom_id res chain seq x y z
N MET A 1 87.90 -7.57 -17.59
CA MET A 1 87.13 -6.54 -16.87
C MET A 1 85.87 -7.17 -16.31
N ARG A 2 85.79 -7.35 -14.98
CA ARG A 2 84.57 -7.79 -14.31
C ARG A 2 84.48 -6.99 -13.01
N THR A 3 83.67 -5.95 -13.02
CA THR A 3 83.41 -5.10 -11.86
C THR A 3 82.50 -5.87 -10.90
N THR A 4 83.04 -6.36 -9.80
CA THR A 4 82.26 -6.99 -8.73
C THR A 4 81.56 -5.89 -7.92
N HIS A 5 80.26 -5.75 -8.13
CA HIS A 5 79.40 -4.90 -7.29
C HIS A 5 79.37 -5.48 -5.86
N HIS A 6 79.96 -4.77 -4.91
CA HIS A 6 79.71 -5.04 -3.49
C HIS A 6 78.26 -4.64 -3.18
N GLN A 7 77.43 -5.62 -2.82
CA GLN A 7 76.12 -5.33 -2.22
C GLN A 7 76.36 -4.67 -0.86
N ARG A 8 76.07 -3.38 -0.77
CA ARG A 8 76.06 -2.65 0.50
C ARG A 8 74.83 -3.11 1.30
N GLY A 9 75.06 -3.76 2.44
CA GLY A 9 73.99 -4.09 3.39
C GLY A 9 73.47 -2.84 4.10
N PHE A 10 72.17 -2.84 4.43
CA PHE A 10 71.50 -1.78 5.19
C PHE A 10 72.03 -1.70 6.63
N THR A 11 72.19 -0.49 7.15
CA THR A 11 72.58 -0.29 8.56
C THR A 11 71.38 -0.39 9.49
N LEU A 12 71.59 -0.81 10.75
CA LEU A 12 70.52 -0.90 11.75
C LEU A 12 69.83 0.46 11.99
N VAL A 13 70.58 1.56 11.90
CA VAL A 13 70.05 2.92 12.00
C VAL A 13 69.13 3.24 10.83
N GLU A 14 69.51 2.85 9.61
CA GLU A 14 68.70 3.05 8.41
C GLU A 14 67.38 2.29 8.48
N LEU A 15 67.39 1.06 8.99
CA LEU A 15 66.18 0.26 9.18
C LEU A 15 65.23 0.87 10.24
N ILE A 16 65.78 1.35 11.37
CA ILE A 16 64.97 2.03 12.39
C ILE A 16 64.35 3.31 11.83
N MET A 17 65.11 4.11 11.07
CA MET A 17 64.60 5.34 10.46
C MET A 17 63.43 5.06 9.50
N VAL A 18 63.53 4.01 8.69
CA VAL A 18 62.45 3.61 7.76
C VAL A 18 61.18 3.21 8.51
N ILE A 19 61.29 2.40 9.57
CA ILE A 19 60.13 1.97 10.36
C ILE A 19 59.45 3.19 11.01
N VAL A 20 60.23 4.11 11.58
CA VAL A 20 59.70 5.35 12.19
C VAL A 20 59.00 6.23 11.15
N LEU A 21 59.63 6.45 9.99
CA LEU A 21 59.03 7.26 8.91
C LEU A 21 57.77 6.61 8.33
N MET A 22 57.76 5.29 8.12
CA MET A 22 56.55 4.57 7.71
C MET A 22 55.43 4.67 8.75
N GLY A 23 55.76 4.62 10.06
CA GLY A 23 54.80 4.82 11.13
C GLY A 23 54.15 6.20 11.09
N VAL A 24 54.95 7.26 10.93
CA VAL A 24 54.45 8.65 10.87
C VAL A 24 53.58 8.86 9.62
N ILE A 25 54.07 8.44 8.44
CA ILE A 25 53.33 8.61 7.18
C ILE A 25 52.05 7.76 7.19
N GLY A 26 52.14 6.51 7.65
CA GLY A 26 50.98 5.62 7.77
C GLY A 26 49.92 6.18 8.70
N GLY A 27 50.32 6.75 9.84
CA GLY A 27 49.42 7.43 10.77
C GLY A 27 48.70 8.62 10.14
N MET A 28 49.43 9.47 9.39
CA MET A 28 48.82 10.60 8.68
C MET A 28 47.81 10.13 7.61
N VAL A 29 48.21 9.17 6.77
CA VAL A 29 47.34 8.64 5.70
C VAL A 29 46.07 8.02 6.27
N ALA A 30 46.16 7.28 7.38
CA ALA A 30 45.00 6.66 8.03
C ALA A 30 43.94 7.70 8.45
N VAL A 31 44.37 8.84 9.01
CA VAL A 31 43.46 9.93 9.41
C VAL A 31 42.79 10.56 8.19
N PHE A 32 43.53 10.79 7.11
CA PHE A 32 42.98 11.39 5.89
C PHE A 32 42.07 10.44 5.10
N MET A 33 42.32 9.14 5.13
CA MET A 33 41.51 8.14 4.41
C MET A 33 40.20 7.79 5.13
N LYS A 34 40.15 7.92 6.45
CA LYS A 34 38.94 7.62 7.23
C LYS A 34 37.73 8.44 6.77
N SER A 35 37.89 9.75 6.58
CA SER A 35 36.79 10.65 6.24
C SER A 35 36.13 10.35 4.88
N PRO A 36 36.88 10.19 3.77
CA PRO A 36 36.29 9.79 2.47
C PRO A 36 35.61 8.42 2.51
N ILE A 37 36.13 7.46 3.27
CA ILE A 37 35.55 6.13 3.42
C ILE A 37 34.23 6.20 4.20
N ASP A 38 34.23 6.89 5.35
CA ASP A 38 33.02 7.10 6.15
C ASP A 38 31.95 7.83 5.32
N ALA A 39 32.33 8.90 4.60
CA ALA A 39 31.44 9.65 3.72
C ALA A 39 30.84 8.79 2.58
N TYR A 40 31.63 7.87 2.01
CA TYR A 40 31.14 6.92 1.02
C TYR A 40 30.06 5.99 1.60
N PHE A 41 30.31 5.42 2.79
CA PHE A 41 29.33 4.54 3.44
C PHE A 41 28.08 5.30 3.90
N ASP A 42 28.21 6.52 4.38
CA ASP A 42 27.08 7.37 4.76
C ASP A 42 26.21 7.72 3.53
N SER A 43 26.85 8.06 2.41
CA SER A 43 26.17 8.30 1.14
C SER A 43 25.42 7.06 0.65
N ALA A 44 26.06 5.89 0.68
CA ALA A 44 25.44 4.63 0.30
C ALA A 44 24.24 4.26 1.19
N ARG A 45 24.36 4.50 2.50
CA ARG A 45 23.29 4.25 3.48
C ARG A 45 22.08 5.16 3.25
N ARG A 46 22.33 6.45 3.05
CA ARG A 46 21.27 7.42 2.74
C ARG A 46 20.54 7.09 1.44
N ALA A 47 21.28 6.67 0.41
CA ALA A 47 20.69 6.21 -0.84
C ALA A 47 19.77 4.99 -0.62
N ALA A 48 20.23 3.99 0.13
CA ALA A 48 19.41 2.81 0.45
C ALA A 48 18.16 3.15 1.26
N LEU A 49 18.26 4.02 2.28
CA LEU A 49 17.09 4.47 3.06
C LEU A 49 16.09 5.24 2.21
N THR A 50 16.57 6.08 1.30
CA THR A 50 15.72 6.86 0.41
C THR A 50 14.97 5.95 -0.57
N ASP A 51 15.63 4.93 -1.14
CA ASP A 51 14.99 3.98 -2.05
C ASP A 51 13.89 3.15 -1.36
N VAL A 52 14.16 2.65 -0.13
CA VAL A 52 13.16 1.95 0.67
C VAL A 52 11.99 2.88 1.01
N ALA A 53 12.25 4.14 1.37
CA ALA A 53 11.19 5.11 1.66
C ALA A 53 10.30 5.38 0.44
N ASP A 54 10.91 5.63 -0.72
CA ASP A 54 10.19 5.94 -1.97
C ASP A 54 9.35 4.76 -2.45
N THR A 55 9.92 3.56 -2.45
CA THR A 55 9.20 2.34 -2.86
C THR A 55 8.05 2.02 -1.92
N THR A 56 8.25 2.19 -0.61
CA THR A 56 7.23 2.00 0.43
C THR A 56 6.05 2.94 0.21
N VAL A 57 6.30 4.25 0.13
CA VAL A 57 5.24 5.25 -0.03
C VAL A 57 4.51 5.09 -1.36
N ARG A 58 5.23 4.82 -2.46
CA ARG A 58 4.58 4.57 -3.76
C ARG A 58 3.70 3.33 -3.73
N ARG A 59 4.05 2.28 -2.96
CA ARG A 59 3.19 1.12 -2.79
C ARG A 59 1.93 1.48 -2.00
N ILE A 60 2.05 2.16 -0.86
CA ILE A 60 0.90 2.61 -0.07
C ILE A 60 -0.02 3.47 -0.94
N ALA A 61 0.54 4.43 -1.69
CA ALA A 61 -0.22 5.31 -2.56
C ALA A 61 -0.98 4.55 -3.67
N ARG A 62 -0.38 3.52 -4.27
CA ARG A 62 -1.07 2.69 -5.27
C ARG A 62 -2.23 1.91 -4.67
N ASP A 63 -2.09 1.39 -3.45
CA ASP A 63 -3.17 0.65 -2.81
C ASP A 63 -4.31 1.60 -2.38
N ILE A 64 -3.98 2.78 -1.82
CA ILE A 64 -4.97 3.80 -1.43
C ILE A 64 -5.79 4.28 -2.64
N ARG A 65 -5.19 4.43 -3.82
CA ARG A 65 -5.92 4.80 -5.05
C ARG A 65 -6.97 3.77 -5.46
N LYS A 66 -6.90 2.55 -4.93
CA LYS A 66 -7.89 1.49 -5.15
C LYS A 66 -8.84 1.34 -3.97
N ALA A 67 -8.79 2.22 -2.97
CA ALA A 67 -9.74 2.17 -1.86
C ALA A 67 -11.16 2.37 -2.36
N LEU A 68 -12.10 1.63 -1.78
CA LEU A 68 -13.52 1.86 -1.94
C LEU A 68 -13.83 3.29 -1.46
N PRO A 69 -14.63 4.08 -2.19
CA PRO A 69 -15.03 5.43 -1.77
C PRO A 69 -15.51 5.44 -0.32
N ASN A 70 -15.08 6.42 0.46
CA ASN A 70 -15.46 6.59 1.88
C ASN A 70 -15.11 5.40 2.80
N SER A 71 -14.15 4.54 2.43
CA SER A 71 -13.71 3.43 3.30
C SER A 71 -12.43 3.69 4.07
N ILE A 72 -11.69 4.75 3.78
CA ILE A 72 -10.43 5.03 4.49
C ILE A 72 -10.72 5.50 5.92
N ARG A 73 -10.06 4.87 6.88
CA ARG A 73 -10.12 5.25 8.29
C ARG A 73 -8.76 5.13 8.97
N LEU A 74 -8.62 5.83 10.10
CA LEU A 74 -7.45 5.80 10.97
C LEU A 74 -7.86 5.20 12.32
N PRO A 75 -7.79 3.87 12.50
CA PRO A 75 -8.15 3.26 13.77
C PRO A 75 -7.25 3.76 14.90
N THR A 76 -7.83 3.81 16.10
CA THR A 76 -7.14 4.32 17.28
C THR A 76 -5.94 3.43 17.63
N THR A 77 -4.78 4.07 17.76
CA THR A 77 -3.51 3.41 18.08
C THR A 77 -2.80 4.17 19.20
N THR A 78 -1.89 3.50 19.91
CA THR A 78 -1.01 4.15 20.87
C THR A 78 0.44 3.80 20.51
N PRO A 79 1.27 4.77 20.08
CA PRO A 79 0.95 6.18 19.82
C PRO A 79 -0.09 6.36 18.69
N ALA A 80 -0.71 7.54 18.59
CA ALA A 80 -1.73 7.84 17.57
C ALA A 80 -1.16 7.85 16.15
N ASN A 81 -2.05 7.78 15.15
CA ASN A 81 -1.73 7.91 13.71
C ASN A 81 -0.70 6.89 13.19
N GLN A 82 -0.55 5.75 13.86
CA GLN A 82 0.34 4.67 13.42
C GLN A 82 -0.32 3.69 12.48
N CYS A 83 -1.60 3.89 12.19
CA CYS A 83 -2.33 2.99 11.32
C CYS A 83 -3.29 3.72 10.39
N LEU A 84 -3.36 3.19 9.18
CA LEU A 84 -4.35 3.52 8.16
C LEU A 84 -4.92 2.22 7.60
N GLU A 85 -6.23 2.13 7.46
CA GLU A 85 -6.88 1.00 6.81
C GLU A 85 -8.03 1.43 5.91
N PHE A 86 -8.35 0.56 4.96
CA PHE A 86 -9.37 0.79 3.93
C PHE A 86 -9.83 -0.53 3.32
N ILE A 87 -10.97 -0.49 2.64
CA ILE A 87 -11.48 -1.60 1.85
C ILE A 87 -10.94 -1.44 0.43
N PRO A 88 -10.15 -2.38 -0.12
CA PRO A 88 -9.66 -2.26 -1.48
C PRO A 88 -10.73 -2.67 -2.49
N THR A 89 -10.57 -2.19 -3.72
CA THR A 89 -11.36 -2.60 -4.88
C THR A 89 -10.43 -3.11 -5.97
N LYS A 90 -10.88 -4.09 -6.73
CA LYS A 90 -10.16 -4.58 -7.92
C LYS A 90 -10.82 -4.18 -9.24
N ALA A 91 -12.12 -3.89 -9.20
CA ALA A 91 -12.92 -3.52 -10.35
C ALA A 91 -14.18 -2.75 -9.91
N GLY A 92 -14.96 -2.32 -10.89
CA GLY A 92 -16.27 -1.72 -10.72
C GLY A 92 -16.97 -1.68 -12.06
N GLY A 93 -18.26 -1.39 -12.05
CA GLY A 93 -19.07 -1.39 -13.26
C GLY A 93 -20.34 -0.58 -13.08
N ARG A 94 -21.13 -0.51 -14.15
CA ARG A 94 -22.48 0.01 -14.08
C ARG A 94 -23.46 -1.14 -14.03
N TYR A 95 -24.42 -1.09 -13.12
CA TYR A 95 -25.52 -2.03 -13.10
C TYR A 95 -26.65 -1.53 -14.00
N ARG A 96 -27.44 -2.46 -14.51
CA ARG A 96 -28.68 -2.17 -15.25
C ARG A 96 -29.75 -1.65 -14.29
N THR A 97 -30.46 -0.59 -14.68
CA THR A 97 -31.52 0.04 -13.87
C THR A 97 -32.92 -0.48 -14.17
N ASP A 98 -33.14 -0.98 -15.37
CA ASP A 98 -34.47 -1.38 -15.85
C ASP A 98 -34.39 -2.74 -16.54
N ASP A 99 -35.38 -3.59 -16.30
CA ASP A 99 -35.50 -4.89 -16.96
C ASP A 99 -35.69 -4.71 -18.47
N ALA A 100 -35.08 -5.60 -19.28
CA ALA A 100 -35.21 -5.54 -20.74
C ALA A 100 -36.59 -6.03 -21.22
N THR A 101 -37.21 -6.93 -20.45
CA THR A 101 -38.61 -7.35 -20.60
C THR A 101 -39.27 -7.41 -19.22
N PRO A 102 -40.60 -7.24 -19.11
CA PRO A 102 -41.26 -7.21 -17.81
C PRO A 102 -40.93 -8.45 -16.96
N ALA A 103 -40.36 -8.20 -15.77
CA ALA A 103 -39.98 -9.22 -14.78
C ALA A 103 -38.87 -10.20 -15.23
N ASP A 104 -37.94 -9.76 -16.09
CA ASP A 104 -36.74 -10.56 -16.38
C ASP A 104 -35.71 -10.58 -15.23
N GLY A 105 -35.84 -9.68 -14.24
CA GLY A 105 -35.00 -9.66 -13.05
C GLY A 105 -33.54 -9.37 -13.34
N THR A 106 -33.27 -8.63 -14.43
CA THR A 106 -31.91 -8.27 -14.84
C THR A 106 -31.46 -6.93 -14.28
N ALA A 107 -32.38 -6.06 -13.88
CA ALA A 107 -32.07 -4.82 -13.18
C ALA A 107 -31.69 -5.05 -11.72
N LEU A 108 -30.83 -4.18 -11.19
CA LEU A 108 -30.63 -4.07 -9.75
C LEU A 108 -31.71 -3.17 -9.16
N ARG A 109 -32.52 -3.73 -8.25
CA ARG A 109 -33.63 -3.04 -7.60
C ARG A 109 -33.29 -2.62 -6.18
N PHE A 110 -34.02 -1.61 -5.70
CA PHE A 110 -33.81 -0.98 -4.40
C PHE A 110 -35.08 -0.94 -3.55
N ASP A 111 -36.13 -1.63 -4.00
CA ASP A 111 -37.42 -1.81 -3.33
C ASP A 111 -37.67 -3.28 -2.94
N ALA A 112 -36.93 -4.22 -3.52
CA ALA A 112 -36.96 -5.65 -3.23
C ALA A 112 -35.54 -6.24 -3.23
N ALA A 113 -35.37 -7.36 -2.53
CA ALA A 113 -34.09 -8.06 -2.54
C ALA A 113 -33.87 -8.79 -3.87
N ASP A 114 -32.65 -8.72 -4.40
CA ASP A 114 -32.24 -9.44 -5.61
C ASP A 114 -31.20 -10.51 -5.28
N THR A 115 -31.21 -11.58 -6.08
CA THR A 115 -30.21 -12.66 -6.05
C THR A 115 -29.22 -12.57 -7.21
N SER A 116 -29.45 -11.67 -8.16
CA SER A 116 -28.52 -11.34 -9.24
C SER A 116 -28.89 -10.00 -9.85
N PHE A 117 -27.96 -9.39 -10.57
CA PHE A 117 -28.22 -8.24 -11.43
C PHE A 117 -27.27 -8.27 -12.63
N ASN A 118 -27.59 -7.52 -13.68
CA ASN A 118 -26.70 -7.37 -14.82
C ASN A 118 -25.76 -6.18 -14.67
N MET A 119 -24.48 -6.42 -14.94
CA MET A 119 -23.48 -5.41 -15.22
C MET A 119 -23.45 -5.11 -16.72
N LEU A 120 -23.44 -3.82 -17.07
CA LEU A 120 -23.22 -3.38 -18.43
C LEU A 120 -21.79 -3.72 -18.88
N GLY A 121 -21.67 -4.55 -19.91
CA GLY A 121 -20.40 -5.04 -20.46
C GLY A 121 -20.10 -6.50 -20.12
N SER A 122 -18.92 -6.96 -20.55
CA SER A 122 -18.46 -8.34 -20.37
C SER A 122 -17.37 -8.43 -19.29
N ASN A 123 -17.59 -9.30 -18.31
CA ASN A 123 -16.61 -9.66 -17.30
C ASN A 123 -15.41 -10.40 -17.92
N HIS A 124 -15.63 -11.26 -18.91
CA HIS A 124 -14.54 -11.93 -19.64
C HIS A 124 -13.59 -10.96 -20.36
N ALA A 125 -14.08 -9.79 -20.78
CA ALA A 125 -13.27 -8.76 -21.42
C ALA A 125 -12.35 -8.00 -20.44
N LEU A 126 -12.59 -8.10 -19.12
CA LEU A 126 -11.71 -7.51 -18.12
C LEU A 126 -10.38 -8.29 -18.03
N PRO A 127 -9.28 -7.60 -17.68
CA PRO A 127 -8.02 -8.26 -17.29
C PRO A 127 -8.26 -9.30 -16.19
N ALA A 128 -7.52 -10.41 -16.20
CA ALA A 128 -7.78 -11.56 -15.35
C ALA A 128 -7.85 -11.21 -13.85
N GLU A 129 -7.02 -10.27 -13.40
CA GLU A 129 -6.96 -9.76 -12.04
C GLU A 129 -8.12 -8.83 -11.64
N GLN A 130 -8.86 -8.29 -12.61
CA GLN A 130 -10.03 -7.43 -12.42
C GLN A 130 -11.35 -8.20 -12.60
N ARG A 131 -11.30 -9.42 -13.15
CA ARG A 131 -12.50 -10.25 -13.35
C ARG A 131 -13.20 -10.49 -12.01
N ILE A 132 -14.51 -10.34 -12.06
CA ILE A 132 -15.44 -10.70 -10.99
C ILE A 132 -15.52 -12.22 -10.96
N VAL A 133 -15.35 -12.79 -9.78
CA VAL A 133 -15.39 -14.23 -9.52
C VAL A 133 -16.19 -14.52 -8.25
N GLN A 134 -16.61 -15.77 -8.09
CA GLN A 134 -17.28 -16.22 -6.88
C GLN A 134 -16.46 -15.91 -5.62
N GLY A 135 -17.13 -15.40 -4.59
CA GLY A 135 -16.55 -15.00 -3.31
C GLY A 135 -16.11 -13.53 -3.24
N ASP A 136 -16.04 -12.83 -4.38
CA ASP A 136 -15.88 -11.37 -4.37
C ASP A 136 -17.08 -10.72 -3.69
N VAL A 137 -16.94 -9.46 -3.27
CA VAL A 137 -18.02 -8.71 -2.64
C VAL A 137 -18.36 -7.50 -3.49
N ILE A 138 -19.64 -7.37 -3.85
CA ILE A 138 -20.19 -6.21 -4.52
C ILE A 138 -20.54 -5.16 -3.46
N ALA A 139 -20.07 -3.93 -3.65
CA ALA A 139 -20.46 -2.78 -2.84
C ALA A 139 -21.19 -1.77 -3.72
N VAL A 140 -22.37 -1.33 -3.29
CA VAL A 140 -23.18 -0.34 -4.01
C VAL A 140 -23.25 0.94 -3.18
N TYR A 141 -22.87 2.06 -3.77
CA TYR A 141 -23.04 3.40 -3.20
C TYR A 141 -22.51 3.56 -1.75
N ASN A 142 -21.22 3.28 -1.54
CA ASN A 142 -20.59 3.41 -0.22
C ASN A 142 -20.40 4.87 0.18
N LEU A 143 -21.17 5.30 1.17
CA LEU A 143 -21.18 6.68 1.67
C LEU A 143 -20.43 6.80 3.00
N GLY A 144 -20.13 5.70 3.69
CA GLY A 144 -19.48 5.74 5.00
C GLY A 144 -20.39 6.23 6.12
N ILE A 145 -21.72 6.21 5.90
CA ILE A 145 -22.74 6.61 6.87
C ILE A 145 -23.60 5.41 7.26
N THR A 146 -24.29 5.50 8.40
CA THR A 146 -25.23 4.47 8.85
C THR A 146 -26.24 4.12 7.76
N GLY A 147 -26.35 2.82 7.44
CA GLY A 147 -27.24 2.32 6.41
C GLY A 147 -26.65 2.37 5.00
N SER A 148 -25.42 2.86 4.80
CA SER A 148 -24.66 2.73 3.55
C SER A 148 -23.15 2.70 3.80
N ASP A 149 -22.76 1.82 4.72
CA ASP A 149 -21.36 1.57 5.12
C ASP A 149 -20.98 0.10 4.89
N ALA A 150 -19.96 -0.10 4.06
CA ALA A 150 -19.44 -1.41 3.71
C ALA A 150 -18.78 -2.13 4.89
N TYR A 151 -18.24 -1.41 5.88
CA TYR A 151 -17.71 -2.05 7.09
C TYR A 151 -18.81 -2.74 7.91
N ASN A 152 -20.00 -2.16 7.94
CA ASN A 152 -21.19 -2.74 8.58
C ASN A 152 -21.93 -3.72 7.66
N GLN A 153 -21.46 -3.87 6.41
CA GLN A 153 -22.06 -4.68 5.36
C GLN A 153 -23.48 -4.24 4.96
N ASP A 154 -23.84 -2.99 5.26
CA ASP A 154 -25.16 -2.42 4.96
C ASP A 154 -25.46 -2.47 3.46
N ASN A 155 -24.46 -2.16 2.65
CA ASN A 155 -24.55 -1.98 1.20
C ASN A 155 -23.62 -2.92 0.43
N THR A 156 -23.33 -4.10 0.99
CA THR A 156 -22.50 -5.11 0.34
C THR A 156 -23.23 -6.45 0.17
N SER A 157 -22.84 -7.24 -0.84
CA SER A 157 -23.27 -8.62 -1.01
C SER A 157 -22.19 -9.48 -1.68
N VAL A 158 -22.03 -10.72 -1.21
CA VAL A 158 -21.07 -11.68 -1.77
C VAL A 158 -21.57 -12.21 -3.10
N VAL A 159 -20.69 -12.27 -4.10
CA VAL A 159 -20.90 -12.94 -5.38
C VAL A 159 -21.03 -14.45 -5.14
N SER A 160 -22.24 -14.97 -5.30
CA SER A 160 -22.63 -16.32 -4.84
C SER A 160 -22.27 -17.43 -5.84
N GLY A 161 -21.98 -17.08 -7.09
CA GLY A 161 -21.62 -18.03 -8.15
C GLY A 161 -20.73 -17.39 -9.24
N THR A 162 -20.47 -18.14 -10.30
CA THR A 162 -19.69 -17.63 -11.44
C THR A 162 -20.53 -16.62 -12.25
N PRO A 163 -20.04 -15.40 -12.53
CA PRO A 163 -20.73 -14.48 -13.42
C PRO A 163 -20.95 -15.09 -14.81
N VAL A 164 -22.11 -14.81 -15.41
CA VAL A 164 -22.51 -15.36 -16.72
C VAL A 164 -22.45 -14.24 -17.75
N ASP A 165 -21.51 -14.34 -18.69
CA ASP A 165 -21.34 -13.38 -19.77
C ASP A 165 -22.33 -13.60 -20.91
N GLY A 166 -22.90 -12.50 -21.42
CA GLY A 166 -23.67 -12.41 -22.65
C GLY A 166 -23.45 -11.05 -23.32
N THR A 167 -24.51 -10.38 -23.80
CA THR A 167 -24.44 -8.94 -24.15
C THR A 167 -24.08 -8.08 -22.94
N GLU A 168 -24.52 -8.53 -21.78
CA GLU A 168 -24.18 -8.01 -20.46
C GLU A 168 -23.77 -9.19 -19.57
N THR A 169 -23.13 -8.89 -18.45
CA THR A 169 -22.75 -9.94 -17.49
C THR A 169 -23.77 -10.02 -16.37
N GLN A 170 -24.41 -11.17 -16.21
CA GLN A 170 -25.22 -11.44 -15.02
C GLN A 170 -24.29 -11.80 -13.86
N ILE A 171 -24.39 -11.05 -12.76
CA ILE A 171 -23.62 -11.27 -11.53
C ILE A 171 -24.56 -11.89 -10.48
N PRO A 172 -24.39 -13.18 -10.12
CA PRO A 172 -25.12 -13.78 -9.03
C PRO A 172 -24.59 -13.27 -7.68
N ILE A 173 -25.48 -12.86 -6.79
CA ILE A 173 -25.16 -12.38 -5.45
C ILE A 173 -25.93 -13.16 -4.38
N THR A 174 -25.48 -13.07 -3.14
CA THR A 174 -26.33 -13.47 -2.00
C THR A 174 -27.52 -12.51 -1.93
N SER A 175 -28.71 -13.03 -1.65
CA SER A 175 -29.95 -12.25 -1.61
C SER A 175 -29.76 -10.96 -0.81
N LYS A 176 -29.88 -9.80 -1.47
CA LYS A 176 -29.62 -8.50 -0.85
C LYS A 176 -30.61 -7.47 -1.38
N LEU A 177 -31.22 -6.73 -0.46
CA LEU A 177 -31.81 -5.42 -0.75
C LEU A 177 -30.72 -4.38 -0.47
N PHE A 178 -30.18 -3.76 -1.52
CA PHE A 178 -29.26 -2.65 -1.33
C PHE A 178 -30.05 -1.43 -0.85
N PRO A 179 -29.51 -0.65 0.10
CA PRO A 179 -30.27 0.41 0.77
C PRO A 179 -30.51 1.62 -0.13
N LEU A 180 -29.58 1.94 -1.02
CA LEU A 180 -29.58 3.15 -1.83
C LEU A 180 -28.98 2.91 -3.21
N ALA A 181 -29.61 3.47 -4.23
CA ALA A 181 -29.09 3.48 -5.59
C ALA A 181 -27.94 4.47 -5.74
N SER A 182 -26.90 4.10 -6.49
CA SER A 182 -25.85 5.04 -6.88
C SER A 182 -26.40 6.02 -7.91
N GLY A 183 -26.18 7.32 -7.70
CA GLY A 183 -26.64 8.36 -8.64
C GLY A 183 -26.04 8.25 -10.05
N SER A 184 -24.99 7.44 -10.23
CA SER A 184 -24.40 7.11 -11.54
C SER A 184 -24.53 5.64 -11.95
N ASN A 185 -25.38 4.91 -11.22
CA ASN A 185 -25.66 3.47 -11.39
C ASN A 185 -24.41 2.60 -11.31
N ARG A 186 -23.49 2.93 -10.40
CA ARG A 186 -22.21 2.22 -10.24
C ARG A 186 -22.21 1.26 -9.06
N PHE A 187 -21.39 0.23 -9.20
CA PHE A 187 -20.97 -0.64 -8.11
C PHE A 187 -19.46 -0.85 -8.15
N HIS A 188 -18.90 -1.29 -7.02
CA HIS A 188 -17.50 -1.62 -6.85
C HIS A 188 -17.34 -3.09 -6.47
N VAL A 189 -16.19 -3.66 -6.78
CA VAL A 189 -15.87 -5.07 -6.53
C VAL A 189 -14.69 -5.15 -5.56
N ILE A 190 -14.96 -5.65 -4.37
CA ILE A 190 -14.00 -5.95 -3.32
C ILE A 190 -13.48 -7.39 -3.56
N PRO A 191 -12.16 -7.60 -3.66
CA PRO A 191 -11.60 -8.91 -3.97
C PRO A 191 -11.83 -9.92 -2.84
N LYS A 192 -12.19 -11.16 -3.19
CA LYS A 192 -12.48 -12.25 -2.23
C LYS A 192 -11.39 -12.53 -1.18
N ASP A 193 -10.14 -12.31 -1.56
CA ASP A 193 -8.96 -12.65 -0.75
C ASP A 193 -8.48 -11.45 0.10
N GLU A 194 -9.05 -10.26 -0.08
CA GLU A 194 -8.59 -9.02 0.57
C GLU A 194 -9.77 -8.05 0.76
N TYR A 195 -10.66 -8.32 1.71
CA TYR A 195 -11.76 -7.41 2.08
C TYR A 195 -11.26 -6.12 2.73
N LEU A 196 -10.08 -6.14 3.33
CA LEU A 196 -9.54 -5.00 4.06
C LEU A 196 -8.01 -5.01 4.01
N VAL A 197 -7.41 -3.85 3.78
CA VAL A 197 -5.97 -3.60 3.87
C VAL A 197 -5.67 -2.63 5.00
N ALA A 198 -4.72 -3.00 5.86
CA ALA A 198 -4.23 -2.16 6.93
C ALA A 198 -2.71 -1.97 6.83
N TYR A 199 -2.26 -0.73 6.96
CA TYR A 199 -0.87 -0.34 7.13
C TYR A 199 -0.64 0.05 8.58
N ARG A 200 0.25 -0.64 9.29
CA ARG A 200 0.56 -0.33 10.70
C ARG A 200 2.05 -0.29 10.97
N CYS A 201 2.49 0.77 11.66
CA CYS A 201 3.85 0.86 12.18
C CYS A 201 3.96 0.28 13.58
N SER A 202 4.96 -0.56 13.80
CA SER A 202 5.27 -1.17 15.10
C SER A 202 6.68 -1.75 15.12
N GLY A 203 7.43 -1.55 16.20
CA GLY A 203 8.74 -2.18 16.40
C GLY A 203 9.74 -1.90 15.28
N ASN A 204 9.86 -0.63 14.86
CA ASN A 204 10.71 -0.17 13.76
C ASN A 204 10.39 -0.78 12.39
N LYS A 205 9.16 -1.27 12.19
CA LYS A 205 8.70 -1.87 10.94
C LYS A 205 7.36 -1.29 10.54
N LEU A 206 7.11 -1.27 9.24
CA LEU A 206 5.79 -1.05 8.65
C LEU A 206 5.25 -2.40 8.16
N TYR A 207 4.09 -2.78 8.68
CA TYR A 207 3.36 -3.97 8.26
C TYR A 207 2.27 -3.60 7.28
N ARG A 208 2.05 -4.47 6.28
CA ARG A 208 0.86 -4.47 5.43
C ARG A 208 0.08 -5.74 5.70
N THR A 209 -1.11 -5.61 6.27
CA THR A 209 -2.00 -6.72 6.56
C THR A 209 -3.20 -6.72 5.63
N ALA A 210 -3.53 -7.88 5.09
CA ALA A 210 -4.74 -8.16 4.33
C ALA A 210 -5.67 -9.02 5.20
N SER A 211 -6.97 -8.76 5.16
CA SER A 211 -7.99 -9.57 5.85
C SER A 211 -9.09 -9.99 4.88
N THR A 212 -9.65 -11.17 5.07
CA THR A 212 -10.85 -11.67 4.38
C THR A 212 -12.12 -11.38 5.18
N THR A 213 -12.06 -10.42 6.10
CA THR A 213 -13.19 -9.95 6.93
C THR A 213 -13.13 -8.42 7.04
N PHE A 214 -14.28 -7.79 7.29
CA PHE A 214 -14.37 -6.34 7.54
C PHE A 214 -13.95 -5.93 8.97
N THR A 215 -13.41 -6.85 9.76
CA THR A 215 -13.19 -6.67 11.21
C THR A 215 -11.83 -6.09 11.59
N SER A 216 -11.07 -5.48 10.68
CA SER A 216 -9.72 -5.01 11.04
C SER A 216 -9.75 -3.79 11.95
N ALA A 217 -8.82 -3.78 12.89
CA ALA A 217 -8.42 -2.63 13.70
C ALA A 217 -6.89 -2.65 13.85
N CYS A 218 -6.21 -2.67 12.69
CA CYS A 218 -4.76 -2.55 12.54
C CYS A 218 -3.89 -3.68 13.12
N PRO A 219 -4.02 -4.94 12.70
CA PRO A 219 -3.11 -6.00 13.12
C PRO A 219 -1.68 -5.84 12.56
N ILE A 220 -0.68 -6.33 13.31
CA ILE A 220 0.74 -6.44 12.90
C ILE A 220 1.11 -7.86 12.43
N THR A 221 0.13 -8.64 11.98
CA THR A 221 0.29 -10.03 11.57
C THR A 221 0.64 -10.19 10.09
N GLY A 222 0.52 -9.11 9.31
CA GLY A 222 0.83 -9.09 7.89
C GLY A 222 2.33 -9.11 7.57
N ALA A 223 2.63 -9.01 6.28
CA ALA A 223 4.01 -8.96 5.80
C ALA A 223 4.68 -7.63 6.20
N VAL A 224 5.97 -7.71 6.51
CA VAL A 224 6.79 -6.50 6.69
C VAL A 224 7.00 -5.87 5.31
N LEU A 225 6.45 -4.67 5.13
CA LEU A 225 6.65 -3.89 3.92
C LEU A 225 7.99 -3.16 3.97
N ALA A 226 8.32 -2.59 5.12
CA ALA A 226 9.56 -1.85 5.30
C ALA A 226 10.11 -2.05 6.71
N ASP A 227 11.43 -2.06 6.84
CA ASP A 227 12.14 -2.08 8.11
C ASP A 227 12.79 -0.72 8.39
N LYS A 228 13.36 -0.58 9.59
CA LYS A 228 14.03 0.65 10.05
C LYS A 228 13.13 1.89 10.07
N VAL A 229 11.82 1.69 10.17
CA VAL A 229 10.80 2.74 10.22
C VAL A 229 10.75 3.33 11.61
N SER A 230 11.46 4.43 11.86
CA SER A 230 11.57 5.05 13.18
C SER A 230 10.32 5.84 13.58
N SER A 231 9.52 6.31 12.61
CA SER A 231 8.26 7.00 12.88
C SER A 231 7.32 6.92 11.69
N CYS A 232 6.02 6.82 11.99
CA CYS A 232 4.96 6.98 11.02
C CYS A 232 3.95 8.00 11.51
N ASN A 233 3.33 8.70 10.58
CA ASN A 233 2.17 9.52 10.86
C ASN A 233 1.28 9.55 9.62
N PHE A 234 0.11 8.93 9.76
CA PHE A 234 -0.96 9.00 8.77
C PHE A 234 -1.98 10.06 9.19
N VAL A 235 -2.36 10.93 8.27
CA VAL A 235 -3.46 11.89 8.45
C VAL A 235 -4.43 11.72 7.31
N TYR A 236 -5.71 11.71 7.62
CA TYR A 236 -6.77 11.62 6.63
C TYR A 236 -7.76 12.76 6.89
N ASN A 237 -7.87 13.65 5.90
CA ASN A 237 -8.77 14.78 5.93
C ASN A 237 -9.91 14.53 4.93
N GLY A 238 -10.72 13.49 5.18
CA GLY A 238 -11.97 13.27 4.46
C GLY A 238 -13.14 13.47 5.40
N SER A 239 -14.10 14.31 5.02
CA SER A 239 -15.46 14.23 5.53
C SER A 239 -16.32 13.45 4.54
N ASP A 240 -17.38 12.81 5.02
CA ASP A 240 -18.30 11.92 4.27
C ASP A 240 -18.94 12.57 3.02
N LEU A 241 -18.77 13.88 2.83
CA LEU A 241 -19.36 14.68 1.74
C LEU A 241 -18.32 15.35 0.81
N GLN A 242 -17.02 15.19 1.06
CA GLN A 242 -15.98 15.75 0.20
C GLN A 242 -15.58 14.73 -0.88
N ARG A 243 -15.88 15.05 -2.15
CA ARG A 243 -15.57 14.22 -3.33
C ARG A 243 -14.08 13.88 -3.46
N ASN A 244 -13.22 14.77 -2.97
CA ASN A 244 -11.78 14.58 -2.92
C ASN A 244 -11.35 14.60 -1.46
N ALA A 245 -10.88 13.47 -0.95
CA ALA A 245 -10.20 13.42 0.34
C ALA A 245 -8.69 13.28 0.14
N LEU A 246 -7.93 13.62 1.17
CA LEU A 246 -6.48 13.60 1.14
C LEU A 246 -5.96 12.70 2.26
N VAL A 247 -5.13 11.73 1.89
CA VAL A 247 -4.28 11.01 2.84
C VAL A 247 -2.88 11.61 2.78
N GLN A 248 -2.40 12.07 3.93
CA GLN A 248 -1.02 12.50 4.12
C GLN A 248 -0.25 11.38 4.83
N ILE A 249 0.90 11.03 4.27
CA ILE A 249 1.77 9.97 4.75
C ILE A 249 3.13 10.59 5.08
N THR A 250 3.52 10.54 6.35
CA THR A 250 4.87 10.90 6.79
C THR A 250 5.55 9.65 7.35
N LEU A 251 6.63 9.21 6.72
CA LEU A 251 7.45 8.09 7.20
C LEU A 251 8.87 8.57 7.46
N LYS A 252 9.46 8.13 8.57
CA LYS A 252 10.88 8.31 8.88
C LYS A 252 11.57 6.96 8.95
N PHE A 253 12.75 6.88 8.34
CA PHE A 253 13.59 5.70 8.32
C PHE A 253 14.94 6.05 8.94
N THR A 254 15.43 5.24 9.88
CA THR A 254 16.68 5.52 10.60
C THR A 254 17.60 4.30 10.62
N ASP A 255 18.85 4.47 10.19
CA ASP A 255 19.90 3.44 10.22
C ASP A 255 21.24 4.07 10.63
N ASN A 256 21.90 3.54 11.67
CA ASN A 256 23.18 4.06 12.18
C ASN A 256 23.22 5.60 12.32
N ASN A 257 22.23 6.18 12.99
CA ASN A 257 22.04 7.62 13.20
C ASN A 257 21.74 8.46 11.95
N GLU A 258 21.76 7.88 10.74
CA GLU A 258 21.25 8.54 9.53
C GLU A 258 19.72 8.42 9.50
N THR A 259 19.02 9.53 9.26
CA THR A 259 17.55 9.54 9.17
C THR A 259 17.06 10.20 7.88
N VAL A 260 16.21 9.49 7.14
CA VAL A 260 15.49 10.02 5.99
C VAL A 260 14.01 10.16 6.34
N SER A 261 13.41 11.30 6.00
CA SER A 261 11.99 11.56 6.20
C SER A 261 11.34 11.79 4.83
N LEU A 262 10.26 11.07 4.56
CA LEU A 262 9.48 11.23 3.34
C LEU A 262 8.06 11.68 3.68
N TYR A 263 7.58 12.68 2.96
CA TYR A 263 6.22 13.17 3.01
C TYR A 263 5.54 12.92 1.66
N HIS A 264 4.31 12.42 1.68
CA HIS A 264 3.56 12.19 0.46
C HIS A 264 2.06 12.36 0.67
N GLU A 265 1.43 12.90 -0.35
CA GLU A 265 0.00 13.15 -0.39
C GLU A 265 -0.65 12.28 -1.46
N VAL A 266 -1.72 11.62 -1.08
CA VAL A 266 -2.51 10.76 -1.97
C VAL A 266 -3.93 11.30 -2.00
N HIS A 267 -4.35 11.76 -3.17
CA HIS A 267 -5.76 12.06 -3.42
C HIS A 267 -6.56 10.77 -3.48
N VAL A 268 -7.70 10.80 -2.79
CA VAL A 268 -8.66 9.70 -2.70
C VAL A 268 -9.90 10.11 -3.46
N ASP A 269 -10.33 9.25 -4.37
CA ASP A 269 -11.58 9.42 -5.08
C ASP A 269 -12.73 8.89 -4.21
N ASN A 270 -13.49 9.82 -3.62
CA ASN A 270 -14.69 9.51 -2.86
C ASN A 270 -15.96 9.68 -3.71
N THR A 271 -15.87 9.56 -5.04
CA THR A 271 -17.06 9.54 -5.90
C THR A 271 -17.71 8.15 -5.88
N PRO A 272 -18.88 7.98 -5.21
CA PRO A 272 -19.52 6.68 -5.05
C PRO A 272 -20.34 6.24 -6.28
#